data_AF-A0A0A8L9K9-F1
#
_entry.id   AF-A0A0A8L9K9-F1
#
_cell.length_a   1.000
_cell.length_b   1.000
_cell.length_c   1.000
_cell.angle_alpha   90.00
_cell.angle_beta   90.00
_cell.angle_gamma   90.00
#
_symmetry.space_group_name_H-M   'P 1'
#
loop_
_entity.id
_entity.type
_entity.pdbx_description
1 polymer ?
#
loop_
_entity_poly.entity_id
_entity_poly.type
_entity_poly.pdbx_seq_one_letter_code
_entity_poly.pdbx_strand_id
1 'polypeptide(L)'
;MIKLGRNLSTPPWCMSACWSVDGSKVIAGRRNAVVEIYDLRKPETTESKLRLPLISGPVSKVKAMPNNRHVIAASTDNIRIFDITNIDKTPLITPGHHGGCISNLYVDPTCRFMISTSGNRGWQGTATDVTLIYDIELN
;
A
#
# COMPACT_ATOMS: atom_id res chain seq x y z
N MET A 1 2.33 20.96 13.71
CA MET A 1 2.49 20.10 12.52
C MET A 1 3.48 18.99 12.87
N ILE A 2 3.13 17.72 12.71
CA ILE A 2 4.03 16.57 12.97
C ILE A 2 4.63 16.12 11.64
N LYS A 3 5.95 15.91 11.59
CA LYS A 3 6.65 15.33 10.45
C LYS A 3 6.98 13.89 10.77
N LEU A 4 6.65 12.96 9.87
CA LEU A 4 7.04 11.56 10.02
C LEU A 4 8.52 11.41 9.65
N GLY A 5 9.32 10.87 10.56
CA GLY A 5 10.74 10.66 10.34
C GLY A 5 10.96 9.62 9.23
N ARG A 6 11.95 9.84 8.36
CA ARG A 6 12.36 8.86 7.35
C ARG A 6 13.85 8.69 7.38
N ASN A 7 14.33 7.50 7.04
CA ASN A 7 15.76 7.31 6.79
C ASN A 7 16.19 8.22 5.62
N LEU A 8 17.37 8.83 5.71
CA LEU A 8 17.95 9.66 4.66
C LEU A 8 18.11 8.88 3.33
N SER A 9 18.31 7.56 3.40
CA SER A 9 18.39 6.68 2.23
C SER A 9 17.03 6.33 1.61
N THR A 10 15.92 6.51 2.33
CA THR A 10 14.57 6.34 1.76
C THR A 10 14.28 7.54 0.86
N PRO A 11 13.90 7.35 -0.43
CA PRO A 11 13.55 8.47 -1.31
C PRO A 11 12.50 9.40 -0.69
N PRO A 12 12.58 10.72 -0.91
CA PRO A 12 11.68 11.68 -0.26
C PRO A 12 10.21 11.53 -0.64
N TRP A 13 9.94 10.92 -1.80
CA TRP A 13 8.61 10.86 -2.38
C TRP A 13 7.73 9.76 -1.77
N CYS A 14 6.64 10.20 -1.16
CA CYS A 14 5.51 9.37 -0.74
C CYS A 14 4.40 9.52 -1.78
N MET A 15 4.01 8.43 -2.47
CA MET A 15 2.96 8.50 -3.49
C MET A 15 1.56 8.36 -2.89
N SER A 16 1.47 7.71 -1.73
CA SER A 16 0.21 7.46 -1.05
C SER A 16 0.43 7.32 0.45
N ALA A 17 -0.52 7.79 1.23
CA ALA A 17 -0.60 7.50 2.64
C ALA A 17 -2.06 7.28 3.06
N CYS A 18 -2.27 6.55 4.14
CA CYS A 18 -3.57 6.39 4.77
C CYS A 18 -3.42 6.22 6.29
N TRP A 19 -4.52 6.45 7.00
CA TRP A 19 -4.64 6.11 8.41
C TRP A 19 -4.80 4.60 8.58
N SER A 20 -4.30 4.04 9.69
CA SER A 20 -4.88 2.80 10.22
C SER A 20 -6.34 3.03 10.61
N VAL A 21 -7.13 1.97 10.65
CA VAL A 21 -8.58 2.09 10.87
C VAL A 21 -8.89 2.53 12.31
N ASP A 22 -8.04 2.15 13.27
CA ASP A 22 -8.07 2.64 14.66
C ASP A 22 -7.52 4.07 14.85
N GLY A 23 -6.98 4.69 13.80
CA GLY A 23 -6.39 6.04 13.84
C GLY A 23 -5.07 6.16 14.59
N SER A 24 -4.49 5.07 15.08
CA SER A 24 -3.25 5.11 15.87
C SER A 24 -1.99 5.29 15.02
N LYS A 25 -2.05 4.90 13.73
CA LYS A 25 -0.90 4.81 12.84
C LYS A 25 -1.12 5.50 11.50
N VAL A 26 -0.01 5.89 10.88
CA VAL A 26 0.03 6.32 9.48
C VAL A 26 0.80 5.31 8.65
N ILE A 27 0.24 4.91 7.52
CA ILE A 27 0.83 3.97 6.57
C ILE A 27 1.22 4.76 5.33
N ALA A 28 2.48 4.67 4.91
CA ALA A 28 3.06 5.46 3.82
C ALA A 28 3.71 4.57 2.75
N GLY A 29 3.24 4.66 1.50
CA GLY A 29 3.80 3.98 0.34
C GLY A 29 4.92 4.79 -0.32
N ARG A 30 6.11 4.19 -0.45
CA ARG A 30 7.33 4.84 -0.94
C ARG A 30 7.69 4.42 -2.36
N ARG A 31 8.54 5.22 -3.01
CA ARG A 31 9.08 4.93 -4.35
C ARG A 31 10.10 3.79 -4.41
N ASN A 32 10.69 3.38 -3.29
CA ASN A 32 11.65 2.28 -3.20
C ASN A 32 11.01 0.91 -2.90
N ALA A 33 9.76 0.68 -3.34
CA ALA A 33 9.02 -0.57 -3.11
C ALA A 33 8.83 -0.93 -1.62
N VAL A 34 8.72 0.08 -0.75
CA VAL A 34 8.50 -0.12 0.69
C VAL A 34 7.24 0.60 1.14
N VAL A 35 6.49 -0.03 2.05
CA VAL A 35 5.47 0.62 2.89
C VAL A 35 6.04 0.81 4.28
N GLU A 36 5.98 2.03 4.80
CA GLU A 36 6.41 2.37 6.16
C GLU A 36 5.18 2.63 7.03
N ILE A 37 5.15 2.02 8.22
CA ILE A 37 4.07 2.19 9.21
C ILE A 37 4.64 2.98 10.40
N TYR A 38 3.91 4.00 10.83
CA TYR A 38 4.30 4.94 11.87
C TYR A 38 3.27 4.95 13.00
N ASP A 39 3.71 4.67 14.23
CA ASP A 39 2.95 5.01 15.44
C ASP A 39 3.04 6.51 15.69
N LEU A 40 1.89 7.19 15.80
CA LEU A 40 1.85 8.62 16.07
C LEU A 40 2.38 9.03 17.45
N ARG A 41 2.50 8.09 18.38
CA ARG A 41 3.13 8.31 19.69
C ARG A 41 4.66 8.43 19.55
N LYS A 42 5.24 7.92 18.46
CA LYS A 42 6.68 7.98 18.15
C LYS A 42 6.92 8.24 16.65
N PRO A 43 6.49 9.40 16.12
CA PRO A 43 6.42 9.65 14.67
C PRO A 43 7.79 9.82 14.00
N GLU A 44 8.85 10.06 14.78
CA GLU A 44 10.23 10.23 14.27
C GLU A 44 10.87 8.93 13.79
N THR A 45 10.30 7.78 14.14
CA THR A 45 10.82 6.46 13.75
C THR A 45 9.73 5.61 13.13
N THR A 46 10.06 4.90 12.06
CA THR A 46 9.17 3.88 11.50
C THR A 46 9.01 2.73 12.50
N GLU A 47 7.77 2.34 12.79
CA GLU A 47 7.44 1.18 13.64
C GLU A 47 7.68 -0.13 12.89
N SER A 48 7.27 -0.19 11.61
CA SER A 48 7.37 -1.40 10.80
C SER A 48 7.48 -1.10 9.31
N LYS A 49 8.06 -2.03 8.54
CA LYS A 49 8.28 -1.87 7.09
C LYS A 49 7.83 -3.10 6.32
N LEU A 50 6.87 -2.93 5.42
CA LEU A 50 6.46 -3.98 4.48
C LEU A 50 7.25 -3.81 3.19
N ARG A 51 7.95 -4.86 2.75
CA ARG A 51 8.82 -4.80 1.56
C ARG A 51 8.17 -5.54 0.41
N LEU A 52 8.05 -4.86 -0.71
CA LEU A 52 7.74 -5.45 -1.99
C LEU A 52 9.07 -5.78 -2.71
N PRO A 53 9.08 -6.75 -3.63
CA PRO A 53 10.24 -6.96 -4.50
C PRO A 53 10.62 -5.66 -5.21
N LEU A 54 11.91 -5.34 -5.30
CA LEU A 54 12.34 -4.07 -5.91
C LEU A 54 11.85 -3.93 -7.36
N ILE A 55 11.80 -5.06 -8.09
CA ILE A 55 11.30 -5.13 -9.48
C ILE A 55 9.82 -4.77 -9.62
N SER A 56 9.03 -4.84 -8.54
CA SER A 56 7.64 -4.41 -8.51
C SER A 56 7.47 -2.91 -8.73
N GLY A 57 8.53 -2.12 -8.49
CA GLY A 57 8.53 -0.68 -8.63
C GLY A 57 7.87 0.08 -7.46
N PRO A 58 7.61 1.38 -7.64
CA PRO A 58 7.02 2.24 -6.61
C PRO A 58 5.69 1.72 -6.06
N VAL A 59 5.47 1.92 -4.76
CA VAL A 59 4.14 1.72 -4.17
C VAL A 59 3.25 2.90 -4.56
N SER A 60 2.36 2.67 -5.52
CA SER A 60 1.46 3.69 -6.09
C SER A 60 0.27 4.00 -5.17
N LYS A 61 -0.24 2.98 -4.47
CA LYS A 61 -1.31 3.12 -3.48
C LYS A 61 -1.13 2.22 -2.26
N VAL A 62 -1.57 2.74 -1.11
CA VAL A 62 -1.71 1.99 0.13
C VAL A 62 -3.10 2.18 0.71
N LYS A 63 -3.65 1.14 1.34
CA LYS A 63 -4.92 1.19 2.06
C LYS A 63 -4.90 0.27 3.28
N ALA A 64 -5.34 0.79 4.42
CA ALA A 64 -5.63 -0.05 5.59
C ALA A 64 -6.91 -0.84 5.32
N MET A 65 -6.90 -2.11 5.69
CA MET A 65 -8.08 -2.96 5.60
C MET A 65 -8.96 -2.78 6.86
N PRO A 66 -10.30 -2.74 6.75
CA PRO A 66 -11.22 -2.54 7.87
C PRO A 66 -11.01 -3.47 9.08
N ASN A 67 -10.44 -4.65 8.86
CA ASN A 67 -10.12 -5.62 9.92
C ASN A 67 -8.96 -5.23 10.87
N ASN A 68 -8.34 -4.04 10.72
CA ASN A 68 -7.19 -3.57 11.51
C ASN A 68 -5.94 -4.47 11.48
N ARG A 69 -5.92 -5.49 10.61
CA ARG A 69 -4.86 -6.51 10.54
C ARG A 69 -4.10 -6.47 9.23
N HIS A 70 -4.76 -6.05 8.15
CA HIS A 70 -4.14 -6.10 6.83
C HIS A 70 -3.89 -4.72 6.24
N VAL A 71 -2.81 -4.63 5.45
CA VAL A 71 -2.48 -3.45 4.66
C VAL A 71 -2.34 -3.88 3.20
N ILE A 72 -3.05 -3.17 2.33
CA ILE A 72 -3.00 -3.37 0.89
C ILE A 72 -1.99 -2.39 0.31
N ALA A 73 -1.07 -2.90 -0.49
CA ALA A 73 -0.07 -2.12 -1.20
C ALA A 73 -0.11 -2.47 -2.69
N ALA A 74 -0.34 -1.45 -3.52
CA ALA A 74 -0.32 -1.55 -4.96
C ALA A 74 1.02 -1.06 -5.52
N SER A 75 1.64 -1.86 -6.37
CA SER A 75 2.83 -1.51 -7.15
C SER A 75 2.56 -1.68 -8.65
N THR A 76 3.56 -1.47 -9.49
CA THR A 76 3.43 -1.55 -10.95
C THR A 76 3.09 -2.98 -11.41
N ASP A 77 3.59 -4.00 -10.71
CA ASP A 77 3.35 -5.40 -11.06
C ASP A 77 2.00 -5.93 -10.55
N ASN A 78 1.78 -5.91 -9.23
CA ASN A 78 0.69 -6.59 -8.53
C ASN A 78 0.22 -5.77 -7.33
N ILE A 79 -0.98 -6.10 -6.86
CA ILE A 79 -1.45 -5.69 -5.54
C ILE A 79 -1.01 -6.76 -4.52
N ARG A 80 -0.58 -6.33 -3.33
CA ARG A 80 -0.17 -7.21 -2.23
C ARG A 80 -0.93 -6.86 -0.97
N ILE A 81 -1.46 -7.88 -0.29
CA ILE A 81 -2.16 -7.74 0.99
C ILE A 81 -1.27 -8.36 2.07
N PHE A 82 -0.73 -7.51 2.93
CA PHE A 82 0.15 -7.89 4.02
C PHE A 82 -0.63 -8.06 5.31
N ASP A 83 -0.28 -9.07 6.10
CA ASP A 83 -0.71 -9.20 7.50
C ASP A 83 0.29 -8.46 8.40
N ILE A 84 -0.14 -7.37 9.04
CA ILE A 84 0.75 -6.56 9.88
C ILE A 84 0.93 -7.15 11.29
N THR A 85 0.19 -8.21 11.62
CA THR A 85 0.40 -8.99 12.86
C THR A 85 1.41 -10.12 12.66
N ASN A 86 1.71 -10.46 11.40
CA ASN A 86 2.74 -11.44 11.03
C ASN A 86 3.46 -10.99 9.75
N ILE A 87 4.37 -10.02 9.92
CA ILE A 87 5.05 -9.32 8.82
C ILE A 87 5.95 -10.21 7.95
N ASP A 88 6.39 -11.34 8.51
CA ASP A 88 7.23 -12.33 7.82
C ASP A 88 6.40 -13.31 6.97
N LYS A 89 5.08 -13.37 7.16
CA LYS A 89 4.18 -14.16 6.30
C LYS A 89 4.16 -13.57 4.89
N THR A 90 4.28 -14.43 3.89
CA THR A 90 4.13 -14.04 2.48
C THR A 90 2.78 -13.34 2.29
N PRO A 91 2.75 -12.12 1.69
CA PRO A 91 1.49 -11.43 1.43
C PRO A 91 0.67 -12.18 0.39
N LEU A 92 -0.65 -12.01 0.44
CA LEU A 92 -1.51 -12.44 -0.68
C LEU A 92 -1.19 -11.57 -1.89
N ILE A 93 -0.93 -12.19 -3.04
CA ILE A 93 -0.62 -11.50 -4.30
C ILE A 93 -1.86 -11.50 -5.18
N THR A 94 -2.30 -10.33 -5.60
CA THR A 94 -3.49 -10.12 -6.42
C THR A 94 -3.10 -9.44 -7.75
N PRO A 95 -3.11 -10.16 -8.89
CA PRO A 95 -2.74 -9.62 -10.19
C PRO A 95 -3.89 -8.84 -10.86
N GLY A 96 -3.64 -8.23 -12.02
CA GLY A 96 -4.71 -7.76 -12.91
C GLY A 96 -4.42 -6.49 -13.70
N HIS A 97 -3.55 -5.61 -13.21
CA HIS A 97 -3.20 -4.37 -13.91
C HIS A 97 -1.98 -4.49 -14.85
N HIS A 98 -1.35 -5.67 -14.94
CA HIS A 98 -0.33 -6.01 -15.96
C HIS A 98 0.72 -4.91 -16.24
N GLY A 99 1.31 -4.31 -15.20
CA GLY A 99 2.29 -3.22 -15.38
C GLY A 99 1.71 -1.80 -15.29
N GLY A 100 0.39 -1.66 -15.12
CA GLY A 100 -0.31 -0.39 -15.02
C GLY A 100 -0.27 0.21 -13.61
N CYS A 101 -0.08 1.53 -13.53
CA CYS A 101 -0.14 2.27 -12.28
C CYS A 101 -1.57 2.25 -11.72
N ILE A 102 -1.70 1.96 -10.43
CA ILE A 102 -2.98 1.94 -9.71
C ILE A 102 -3.26 3.34 -9.15
N SER A 103 -4.36 3.94 -9.59
CA SER A 103 -4.77 5.29 -9.19
C SER A 103 -5.51 5.32 -7.85
N ASN A 104 -6.21 4.25 -7.50
CA ASN A 104 -6.98 4.13 -6.26
C ASN A 104 -7.32 2.68 -5.90
N LEU A 105 -7.63 2.45 -4.61
CA LEU A 105 -8.07 1.19 -4.03
C LEU A 105 -9.32 1.43 -3.16
N TYR A 106 -10.32 0.57 -3.30
CA TYR A 106 -11.50 0.50 -2.43
C TYR A 106 -11.61 -0.90 -1.85
N VAL A 107 -12.03 -1.00 -0.60
CA VAL A 107 -12.25 -2.27 0.09
C VAL A 107 -13.57 -2.10 0.81
N ASP A 108 -14.43 -3.08 0.71
CA ASP A 108 -15.71 -3.06 1.41
C ASP A 108 -15.50 -3.29 2.93
N PRO A 109 -16.45 -2.89 3.79
CA PRO A 109 -16.32 -3.05 5.24
C PRO A 109 -16.12 -4.49 5.72
N THR A 110 -16.59 -5.49 4.96
CA THR A 110 -16.45 -6.91 5.31
C THR A 110 -15.08 -7.48 4.92
N CYS A 111 -14.24 -6.69 4.23
CA CYS A 111 -12.93 -7.09 3.72
C CYS A 111 -12.96 -8.21 2.68
N ARG A 112 -14.13 -8.48 2.08
CA ARG A 112 -14.31 -9.52 1.08
C ARG A 112 -14.06 -9.01 -0.34
N PHE A 113 -14.48 -7.80 -0.65
CA PHE A 113 -14.34 -7.24 -1.98
C PHE A 113 -13.38 -6.06 -2.01
N MET A 114 -12.54 -6.04 -3.03
CA MET A 114 -11.69 -4.90 -3.35
C MET A 114 -11.94 -4.42 -4.77
N ILE A 115 -11.92 -3.11 -4.96
CA ILE A 115 -11.93 -2.48 -6.28
C ILE A 115 -10.60 -1.77 -6.47
N SER A 116 -9.94 -2.01 -7.59
CA SER A 116 -8.78 -1.24 -8.02
C SER A 116 -9.10 -0.46 -9.30
N THR A 117 -8.48 0.71 -9.44
CA THR A 117 -8.60 1.55 -10.63
C THR A 117 -7.19 1.85 -11.14
N SER A 118 -6.98 1.84 -12.45
CA SER A 118 -5.72 2.26 -13.06
C SER A 118 -5.81 3.65 -13.67
N GLY A 119 -4.74 4.41 -13.50
CA GLY A 119 -4.61 5.76 -14.03
C GLY A 119 -3.33 6.41 -13.54
N ASN A 120 -2.60 7.10 -14.43
CA ASN A 120 -1.31 7.70 -14.11
C ASN A 120 -1.40 9.22 -13.84
N ARG A 121 -2.61 9.83 -13.89
CA ARG A 121 -2.85 11.29 -13.73
C ARG A 121 -1.90 12.16 -14.59
N GLY A 122 -1.43 11.64 -15.73
CA GLY A 122 -0.48 12.34 -16.61
C GLY A 122 0.97 12.39 -16.11
N TRP A 123 1.32 11.69 -15.03
CA TRP A 123 2.70 11.52 -14.56
C TRP A 123 3.43 10.40 -15.32
N GLN A 124 4.68 10.09 -14.92
CA GLN A 124 5.42 8.94 -15.44
C GLN A 124 4.74 7.61 -15.06
N GLY A 125 4.53 6.74 -16.05
CA GLY A 125 4.05 5.36 -15.89
C GLY A 125 2.97 4.99 -16.90
N THR A 126 2.78 3.70 -17.15
CA THR A 126 1.69 3.19 -18.00
C THR A 126 0.42 3.06 -17.16
N ALA A 127 -0.74 3.38 -17.73
CA ALA A 127 -2.04 3.04 -17.15
C ALA A 127 -2.71 1.98 -18.02
N THR A 128 -3.51 1.12 -17.41
CA THR A 128 -4.36 0.16 -18.13
C THR A 128 -5.78 0.68 -18.35
N ASP A 129 -6.14 1.80 -17.71
CA ASP A 129 -7.46 2.44 -17.78
C ASP A 129 -8.65 1.50 -17.44
N VAL A 130 -8.37 0.41 -16.71
CA VAL A 130 -9.38 -0.54 -16.24
C VAL A 130 -9.74 -0.31 -14.76
N THR A 131 -10.95 -0.71 -14.42
CA THR A 131 -11.42 -0.91 -13.05
C THR A 131 -11.66 -2.40 -12.83
N LEU A 132 -11.05 -2.98 -11.81
CA LEU A 132 -11.15 -4.41 -11.50
C LEU A 132 -11.80 -4.60 -10.13
N ILE A 133 -12.60 -5.65 -9.99
CA ILE A 133 -13.21 -6.08 -8.72
C ILE A 133 -12.66 -7.45 -8.39
N TYR A 134 -12.25 -7.64 -7.13
CA TYR A 134 -11.69 -8.87 -6.61
C TYR A 134 -12.53 -9.40 -5.47
N ASP A 135 -12.75 -10.72 -5.45
CA ASP A 135 -13.12 -11.46 -4.23
C ASP A 135 -11.82 -11.85 -3.52
N ILE A 136 -11.67 -11.44 -2.26
CA ILE A 136 -10.47 -11.62 -1.46
C ILE A 136 -10.77 -12.64 -0.36
N GLU A 137 -9.99 -13.70 -0.34
CA GLU A 137 -9.98 -14.69 0.74
C GLU A 137 -8.74 -14.49 1.60
N LEU A 138 -8.97 -14.09 2.86
CA LEU A 138 -7.91 -13.89 3.84
C LEU A 138 -7.83 -15.13 4.75
N ASN A 139 -6.69 -15.82 4.71
CA ASN A 139 -6.38 -16.97 5.56
C ASN A 139 -5.85 -16.54 6.94
#